data_AF-A0A7L5JMF6-F1
#
_entry.id   AF-A0A7L5JMF6-F1
#
_cell.length_a   1.000
_cell.length_b   1.000
_cell.length_c   1.000
_cell.angle_alpha   90.00
_cell.angle_beta   90.00
_cell.angle_gamma   90.00
#
_symmetry.space_group_name_H-M   'P 1'
#
loop_
_entity.id
_entity.type
_entity.pdbx_description
1 polymer ?
#
loop_
_entity_poly.entity_id
_entity_poly.type
_entity_poly.pdbx_seq_one_letter_code
_entity_poly.pdbx_strand_id
1 'polypeptide(L)'
;MQTLLFLFLTFLIVVLLIYIFFKSKQSRLEKLLNGTCPSCLETKKSFSDMNTNTKFTQEVIQSRILRDHGCSGVKEVEFSCKSCDLKEIHSINSQMGCSI
;
A
#
# COMPACT_ATOMS: atom_id res chain seq x y z
N MET A 1 13.89 1.80 42.32
CA MET A 1 14.84 1.90 41.18
C MET A 1 14.59 0.82 40.13
N GLN A 2 14.56 -0.47 40.50
CA GLN A 2 14.33 -1.57 39.55
C GLN A 2 12.94 -1.53 38.89
N THR A 3 11.87 -1.29 39.65
CA THR A 3 10.49 -1.21 39.12
C THR A 3 10.27 -0.04 38.15
N LEU A 4 10.85 1.14 38.44
CA LEU A 4 10.80 2.30 37.56
C LEU A 4 11.56 2.06 36.24
N LEU A 5 12.70 1.38 36.31
CA LEU A 5 13.46 0.97 35.12
C LEU A 5 12.65 0.01 34.24
N PHE A 6 12.00 -1.00 34.82
CA PHE A 6 11.13 -1.92 34.07
C PHE A 6 9.94 -1.21 33.42
N LEU A 7 9.32 -0.25 34.12
CA LEU A 7 8.19 0.51 33.60
C LEU A 7 8.62 1.40 32.42
N PHE A 8 9.79 2.03 32.51
CA PHE A 8 10.34 2.80 31.40
C PHE A 8 10.68 1.91 30.19
N LEU A 9 11.27 0.74 30.43
CA LEU A 9 11.68 -0.17 29.36
C LEU A 9 10.48 -0.78 28.62
N THR A 10 9.43 -1.14 29.36
CA THR A 10 8.15 -1.60 28.77
C THR A 10 7.47 -0.50 27.97
N PHE A 11 7.48 0.75 28.46
CA PHE A 11 6.96 1.89 27.71
C PHE A 11 7.68 2.08 26.37
N LEU A 12 9.01 2.01 26.34
CA LEU A 12 9.78 2.10 25.10
C LEU A 12 9.44 0.99 24.11
N ILE A 13 9.27 -0.25 24.59
CA ILE A 13 8.89 -1.38 23.73
C ILE A 13 7.52 -1.14 23.09
N VAL A 14 6.53 -0.67 23.87
CA VAL A 14 5.19 -0.38 23.34
C VAL A 14 5.24 0.70 22.26
N VAL A 15 6.00 1.78 22.49
CA VAL A 15 6.16 2.86 21.50
C VAL A 15 6.81 2.32 20.20
N LEU A 16 7.84 1.49 20.32
CA LEU A 16 8.50 0.86 19.17
C LEU A 16 7.55 -0.06 18.39
N LEU A 17 6.73 -0.86 19.08
CA LEU A 17 5.74 -1.73 18.43
C LEU A 17 4.71 -0.93 17.64
N ILE A 18 4.21 0.17 18.20
CA ILE A 18 3.27 1.06 17.53
C ILE A 18 3.92 1.65 16.27
N TYR A 19 5.16 2.14 16.38
CA TYR A 19 5.90 2.67 15.24
C TYR A 19 6.08 1.62 14.12
N ILE A 20 6.50 0.41 14.47
CA ILE A 20 6.69 -0.69 13.50
C ILE A 20 5.37 -1.05 12.82
N PHE A 21 4.27 -1.06 13.56
CA PHE A 21 2.93 -1.34 13.02
C PHE A 21 2.52 -0.33 11.95
N PHE A 22 2.67 0.97 12.23
CA PHE A 22 2.36 2.01 11.25
C PHE A 22 3.28 1.94 10.02
N LYS A 23 4.58 1.72 10.23
CA LYS A 23 5.56 1.58 9.15
C LYS A 23 5.25 0.38 8.25
N SER A 24 4.86 -0.76 8.83
CA SER A 24 4.47 -1.95 8.07
C SER A 24 3.27 -1.69 7.16
N LYS A 25 2.22 -1.02 7.67
CA LYS A 25 1.05 -0.65 6.87
C LYS A 25 1.40 0.26 5.71
N GLN A 26 2.18 1.32 5.95
CA GLN A 26 2.63 2.22 4.88
C GLN A 26 3.46 1.49 3.82
N SER A 27 4.40 0.63 4.23
CA SER A 27 5.24 -0.12 3.28
C SER A 27 4.43 -1.06 2.36
N ARG A 28 3.30 -1.61 2.84
CA ARG A 28 2.40 -2.44 2.02
C ARG A 28 1.62 -1.58 1.03
N LEU A 29 1.10 -0.43 1.48
CA LEU A 29 0.44 0.54 0.62
C LEU A 29 1.35 1.01 -0.52
N GLU A 30 2.60 1.38 -0.20
CA GLU A 30 3.58 1.81 -1.21
C GLU A 30 3.86 0.72 -2.25
N LYS A 31 3.98 -0.55 -1.84
CA LYS A 31 4.14 -1.67 -2.78
C LYS A 31 2.94 -1.78 -3.72
N LEU A 32 1.72 -1.69 -3.19
CA LEU A 32 0.49 -1.74 -3.98
C LEU A 32 0.39 -0.55 -4.95
N LEU A 33 0.71 0.66 -4.49
CA LEU A 33 0.74 1.87 -5.32
C LEU A 33 1.81 1.80 -6.43
N ASN A 34 2.95 1.15 -6.15
CA ASN A 34 4.00 0.91 -7.14
C ASN A 34 3.66 -0.23 -8.12
N GLY A 35 2.51 -0.90 -7.95
CA GLY A 35 2.07 -2.00 -8.81
C GLY A 35 2.74 -3.35 -8.50
N THR A 36 3.25 -3.53 -7.28
CA THR A 36 3.89 -4.75 -6.79
C THR A 36 3.00 -5.43 -5.74
N CYS A 37 2.72 -6.72 -5.92
CA CYS A 37 1.94 -7.46 -4.93
C CYS A 37 2.78 -7.80 -3.68
N PRO A 38 2.36 -7.42 -2.46
CA PRO A 38 3.10 -7.73 -1.24
C PRO A 38 3.12 -9.22 -0.87
N SER A 39 2.11 -10.01 -1.30
CA SER A 39 2.07 -11.46 -1.06
C SER A 39 2.87 -12.31 -2.05
N CYS A 40 2.68 -12.12 -3.37
CA CYS A 40 3.33 -12.96 -4.40
C CYS A 40 4.53 -12.29 -5.09
N LEU A 41 4.87 -11.05 -4.75
CA LEU A 41 5.99 -10.27 -5.30
C LEU A 41 5.94 -10.02 -6.81
N GLU A 42 4.85 -10.38 -7.49
CA GLU A 42 4.69 -10.08 -8.91
C GLU A 42 4.55 -8.57 -9.15
N THR A 43 5.15 -8.13 -10.25
CA THR A 43 5.18 -6.75 -10.73
C THR A 43 4.60 -6.65 -12.14
N LYS A 44 4.31 -5.43 -12.60
CA LYS A 44 3.86 -5.16 -13.96
C LYS A 44 4.76 -5.85 -15.00
N LYS A 45 4.16 -6.63 -15.89
CA LYS A 45 4.87 -7.30 -16.98
C LYS A 45 4.80 -6.40 -18.21
N SER A 46 5.95 -5.96 -18.73
CA SER A 46 6.02 -5.18 -19.96
C SER A 46 6.58 -6.04 -21.09
N PHE A 47 5.80 -6.21 -22.14
CA PHE A 47 6.18 -6.89 -23.36
C PHE A 47 6.44 -5.83 -24.44
N SER A 48 7.53 -5.95 -25.18
CA SER A 48 7.83 -5.08 -26.32
C SER A 48 7.84 -5.93 -27.58
N ASP A 49 6.97 -5.62 -28.52
CA ASP A 49 6.98 -6.25 -29.83
C ASP A 49 7.92 -5.45 -30.76
N MET A 50 9.01 -6.09 -31.19
CA MET A 50 10.00 -5.48 -32.09
C MET A 50 9.45 -5.25 -33.51
N ASN A 51 8.43 -6.00 -33.93
CA ASN A 51 7.90 -5.90 -35.28
C ASN A 51 6.96 -4.71 -35.46
N THR A 52 6.23 -4.34 -34.39
CA THR A 52 5.26 -3.24 -34.39
C THR A 52 5.73 -2.01 -33.59
N ASN A 53 6.89 -2.09 -32.92
CA ASN A 53 7.38 -1.08 -31.97
C ASN A 53 6.36 -0.72 -30.87
N THR A 54 5.44 -1.64 -30.55
CA THR A 54 4.43 -1.44 -29.51
C THR A 54 4.88 -2.05 -28.19
N LYS A 55 4.57 -1.37 -27.08
CA LYS A 55 4.84 -1.84 -25.72
C LYS A 55 3.51 -2.14 -25.03
N PHE A 56 3.32 -3.39 -24.65
CA PHE A 56 2.16 -3.84 -23.87
C PHE A 56 2.56 -3.94 -22.41
N THR A 57 1.87 -3.20 -21.55
CA THR A 57 2.07 -3.30 -20.10
C THR A 57 0.85 -3.99 -19.50
N GLN A 58 1.07 -5.15 -18.88
CA GLN A 58 0.03 -5.86 -18.15
C GLN A 58 0.16 -5.53 -16.66
N GLU A 59 -0.82 -4.79 -16.15
CA GLU A 59 -0.90 -4.49 -14.73
C GLU A 59 -1.39 -5.72 -13.94
N VAL A 60 -0.64 -6.05 -12.89
CA VAL A 60 -0.92 -7.16 -11.96
C VAL A 60 -1.87 -6.73 -10.84
N ILE A 61 -1.75 -5.48 -10.39
CA ILE A 61 -2.61 -4.87 -9.38
C ILE A 61 -3.71 -4.09 -10.06
N GLN A 62 -4.96 -4.33 -9.67
CA GLN A 62 -6.09 -3.47 -10.00
C GLN A 62 -6.46 -2.65 -8.76
N SER A 63 -6.81 -1.39 -8.97
CA SER A 63 -7.33 -0.53 -7.91
C SER A 63 -8.76 -0.10 -8.23
N ARG A 64 -9.62 -0.06 -7.23
CA ARG A 64 -11.02 0.38 -7.34
C ARG A 64 -11.36 1.25 -6.14
N ILE A 65 -11.91 2.43 -6.39
CA ILE A 65 -12.44 3.30 -5.33
C ILE A 65 -13.79 2.73 -4.86
N LEU A 66 -13.88 2.39 -3.57
CA LEU A 66 -15.11 1.91 -2.93
C LEU A 66 -15.92 3.06 -2.34
N ARG A 67 -15.25 4.02 -1.70
CA ARG A 67 -15.86 5.23 -1.14
C ARG A 67 -14.99 6.44 -1.43
N ASP A 68 -15.63 7.51 -1.86
CA ASP A 68 -14.97 8.79 -2.12
C ASP A 68 -15.61 9.87 -1.23
N HIS A 69 -14.86 10.38 -0.27
CA HIS A 69 -15.28 11.48 0.60
C HIS A 69 -14.88 12.87 0.04
N GLY A 70 -14.61 12.97 -1.26
CA GLY A 70 -14.27 14.22 -1.94
C GLY A 70 -12.82 14.65 -1.74
N CYS A 71 -12.47 15.84 -2.21
CA CYS A 71 -11.08 16.32 -2.25
C CYS A 71 -10.44 16.61 -0.89
N SER A 72 -11.24 16.75 0.16
CA SER A 72 -10.77 16.94 1.55
C SER A 72 -10.95 15.70 2.43
N GLY A 73 -11.54 14.64 1.89
CA GLY A 73 -11.89 13.43 2.63
C GLY A 73 -10.95 12.26 2.36
N VAL A 74 -11.15 11.17 3.08
CA VAL A 74 -10.41 9.93 2.81
C VAL A 74 -11.05 9.22 1.62
N LYS A 75 -10.26 8.58 0.75
CA LYS A 75 -10.78 7.64 -0.25
C LYS A 75 -10.46 6.23 0.19
N GLU A 76 -11.48 5.37 0.21
CA GLU A 76 -11.29 3.94 0.44
C GLU A 76 -11.07 3.27 -0.91
N VAL A 77 -9.88 2.70 -1.10
CA VAL A 77 -9.47 2.04 -2.33
C VAL A 77 -9.22 0.57 -2.05
N GLU A 78 -9.92 -0.28 -2.79
CA GLU A 78 -9.66 -1.72 -2.87
C GLU A 78 -8.56 -1.97 -3.89
N PHE A 79 -7.50 -2.65 -3.45
CA PHE A 79 -6.45 -3.17 -4.31
C PHE A 79 -6.62 -4.68 -4.42
N SER A 80 -6.68 -5.18 -5.65
CA SER A 80 -6.77 -6.61 -5.95
C SER A 80 -5.61 -7.08 -6.84
N CYS A 81 -4.94 -8.16 -6.46
CA CYS A 81 -3.91 -8.79 -7.27
C CYS A 81 -4.51 -9.87 -8.16
N LYS A 82 -4.29 -9.79 -9.48
CA LYS A 82 -4.78 -10.79 -10.45
C LYS A 82 -4.11 -12.16 -10.36
N SER A 83 -2.94 -12.24 -9.73
CA SER A 83 -2.11 -13.44 -9.76
C SER A 83 -2.26 -14.33 -8.54
N CYS A 84 -2.71 -13.78 -7.41
CA CYS A 84 -2.86 -14.52 -6.16
C CYS A 84 -4.17 -14.21 -5.42
N ASP A 85 -5.11 -13.52 -6.08
CA ASP A 85 -6.42 -13.13 -5.54
C ASP A 85 -6.38 -12.33 -4.22
N LEU A 86 -5.23 -11.73 -3.91
CA LEU A 86 -5.08 -10.83 -2.75
C LEU A 86 -6.04 -9.65 -2.92
N LYS A 87 -6.86 -9.37 -1.90
CA LYS A 87 -7.70 -8.17 -1.81
C LYS A 87 -7.42 -7.42 -0.52
N GLU A 88 -7.07 -6.15 -0.63
CA GLU A 88 -6.82 -5.27 0.50
C GLU A 88 -7.52 -3.93 0.32
N ILE A 89 -8.12 -3.42 1.38
CA ILE A 89 -8.75 -2.08 1.38
C ILE A 89 -7.85 -1.14 2.15
N HIS A 90 -7.49 -0.03 1.51
CA HIS A 90 -6.66 1.00 2.10
C HIS A 90 -7.34 2.37 2.00
N SER A 91 -7.20 3.13 3.08
CA SER A 91 -7.59 4.53 3.16
C SER A 91 -6.45 5.39 2.65
N ILE A 92 -6.65 6.06 1.51
CA ILE A 92 -5.70 7.02 0.94
C ILE A 92 -6.24 8.44 1.07
N ASN A 93 -5.35 9.42 1.21
CA ASN A 93 -5.77 10.82 1.19
C ASN A 93 -6.17 11.22 -0.23
N SER A 94 -7.29 11.93 -0.34
CA SER A 94 -7.93 12.40 -1.58
C SER A 94 -7.10 13.31 -2.47
N GLN A 95 -5.97 13.84 -1.98
CA GLN A 95 -5.12 14.77 -2.73
C GLN A 95 -4.56 14.15 -4.03
N MET A 96 -4.56 12.83 -4.16
CA MET A 96 -4.00 12.10 -5.30
C MET A 96 -4.84 12.21 -6.60
N GLY A 97 -5.96 12.95 -6.60
CA GLY A 97 -6.80 13.14 -7.78
C GLY A 97 -7.55 14.47 -7.85
N CYS A 98 -7.23 15.42 -6.98
CA CYS A 98 -7.80 16.77 -7.05
C CYS A 98 -6.70 17.73 -7.49
N SER A 99 -6.85 18.24 -8.72
CA SER A 99 -6.09 19.41 -9.16
C SER A 99 -6.36 20.55 -8.18
N ILE A 100 -5.29 21.17 -7.69
CA ILE A 100 -5.35 22.58 -7.27
C ILE A 100 -5.67 23.43 -8.50
#